data_AF-A0AAE4TTD1-F1
#
_entry.id   AF-A0AAE4TTD1-F1
#
_cell.length_a   1.000
_cell.length_b   1.000
_cell.length_c   1.000
_cell.angle_alpha   90.00
_cell.angle_beta   90.00
_cell.angle_gamma   90.00
#
_symmetry.space_group_name_H-M   'P 1'
#
loop_
_entity.id
_entity.type
_entity.pdbx_description
1 polymer ?
#
loop_
_entity_poly.entity_id
_entity_poly.type
_entity_poly.pdbx_seq_one_letter_code
_entity_poly.pdbx_strand_id
1 'polypeptide(L)'
;MGYFYSKSIDGLKELYKSMCGLGVQIGSFIHEYNSIRSNVIFDTRKWILIFIKQGLGDTLTLKVQKGFKFTIEGNSEYQNFIAYFGISGGKGRFSIADFINHFSSQIPTQYIITDTARQTIVNYDRLDSTSDGIYPIGVKNWDVIHAQNPSLPKDKYHRTKENLLKTKELYPVIYELIKDKDITIIYGQHQGVETAHIKNGIF
;
A
#
# COMPACT_ATOMS: atom_id res chain seq x y z
N MET A 1 30.58 19.32 -2.99
CA MET A 1 30.18 17.91 -3.18
C MET A 1 29.01 17.61 -2.25
N GLY A 2 27.93 17.03 -2.78
CA GLY A 2 26.78 16.60 -1.97
C GLY A 2 26.90 15.13 -1.57
N TYR A 3 26.18 14.73 -0.52
CA TYR A 3 26.07 13.35 -0.11
C TYR A 3 25.43 12.50 -1.21
N PHE A 4 25.97 11.30 -1.44
CA PHE A 4 25.37 10.31 -2.34
C PHE A 4 25.59 8.92 -1.78
N TYR A 5 24.52 8.14 -1.69
CA TYR A 5 24.57 6.72 -1.39
C TYR A 5 23.55 5.99 -2.25
N SER A 6 23.93 4.83 -2.80
CA SER A 6 23.01 3.96 -3.53
C SER A 6 23.37 2.49 -3.33
N LYS A 7 22.39 1.65 -2.98
CA LYS A 7 22.55 0.20 -2.85
C LYS A 7 21.27 -0.53 -3.22
N SER A 8 21.40 -1.64 -3.94
CA SER A 8 20.28 -2.54 -4.25
C SER A 8 19.75 -3.23 -2.99
N ILE A 9 18.44 -3.42 -2.93
CA ILE A 9 17.77 -4.10 -1.83
C ILE A 9 17.01 -5.30 -2.39
N ASP A 10 17.58 -6.50 -2.22
CA ASP A 10 16.98 -7.73 -2.74
C ASP A 10 15.61 -8.03 -2.13
N GLY A 11 15.39 -7.64 -0.87
CA GLY A 11 14.07 -7.77 -0.22
C GLY A 11 12.95 -7.07 -1.00
N LEU A 12 13.19 -5.87 -1.55
CA LEU A 12 12.20 -5.14 -2.34
C LEU A 12 11.86 -5.86 -3.66
N LYS A 13 12.84 -6.56 -4.24
CA LYS A 13 12.64 -7.34 -5.46
C LYS A 13 11.71 -8.53 -5.20
N GLU A 14 11.92 -9.25 -4.10
CA GLU A 14 11.05 -10.38 -3.74
C GLU A 14 9.64 -9.92 -3.35
N LEU A 15 9.53 -8.84 -2.56
CA LEU A 15 8.24 -8.23 -2.26
C LEU A 15 7.50 -7.82 -3.54
N TYR A 16 8.20 -7.15 -4.48
CA TYR A 16 7.63 -6.74 -5.75
C TYR A 16 7.09 -7.92 -6.56
N LYS A 17 7.84 -9.02 -6.67
CA LYS A 17 7.37 -10.23 -7.35
C LYS A 17 6.09 -10.77 -6.72
N SER A 18 6.03 -10.81 -5.40
CA SER A 18 4.82 -11.24 -4.69
C SER A 18 3.63 -10.30 -4.93
N MET A 19 3.86 -8.99 -4.99
CA MET A 19 2.83 -8.01 -5.34
C MET A 19 2.32 -8.21 -6.76
N CYS A 20 3.22 -8.41 -7.73
CA CYS A 20 2.85 -8.72 -9.12
C CYS A 20 2.00 -9.98 -9.23
N GLY A 21 2.28 -11.02 -8.43
CA GLY A 21 1.48 -12.24 -8.39
C GLY A 21 0.03 -12.00 -7.94
N LEU A 22 -0.23 -10.94 -7.16
CA LEU A 22 -1.56 -10.53 -6.72
C LEU A 22 -2.15 -9.40 -7.57
N GLY A 23 -1.40 -8.89 -8.56
CA GLY A 23 -1.79 -7.77 -9.40
C GLY A 23 -1.77 -6.39 -8.71
N VAL A 24 -1.38 -6.29 -7.43
CA VAL A 24 -1.39 -5.03 -6.67
C VAL A 24 -0.17 -4.17 -6.98
N GLN A 25 -0.29 -2.86 -6.75
CA GLN A 25 0.75 -1.88 -7.02
C GLN A 25 1.23 -1.14 -5.76
N ILE A 26 0.52 -1.28 -4.64
CA ILE A 26 0.87 -0.66 -3.36
C ILE A 26 1.12 -1.74 -2.30
N GLY A 27 2.38 -1.88 -1.91
CA GLY A 27 2.80 -2.75 -0.80
C GLY A 27 2.81 -1.98 0.52
N SER A 28 2.66 -2.70 1.63
CA SER A 28 2.77 -2.15 2.97
C SER A 28 3.39 -3.19 3.91
N PHE A 29 4.32 -2.77 4.75
CA PHE A 29 4.95 -3.60 5.79
C PHE A 29 5.47 -2.72 6.94
N ILE A 30 5.94 -3.34 8.02
CA ILE A 30 6.47 -2.63 9.18
C ILE A 30 8.00 -2.67 9.13
N HIS A 31 8.61 -1.52 9.39
CA HIS A 31 10.04 -1.40 9.62
C HIS A 31 10.29 -0.81 11.00
N GLU A 32 11.29 -1.32 11.71
CA GLU A 32 11.71 -0.78 12.99
C GLU A 32 13.21 -0.58 13.01
N TYR A 33 13.64 0.63 13.32
CA TYR A 33 15.05 0.97 13.46
C TYR A 33 15.22 2.06 14.51
N ASN A 34 16.20 1.91 15.40
CA ASN A 34 16.51 2.87 16.47
C ASN A 34 15.26 3.28 17.30
N SER A 35 14.48 2.28 17.71
CA SER A 35 13.20 2.45 18.45
C SER A 35 12.11 3.24 17.72
N ILE A 36 12.29 3.50 16.42
CA ILE A 36 11.31 4.14 15.57
C ILE A 36 10.65 3.06 14.74
N ARG A 37 9.35 2.87 14.98
CA ARG A 37 8.49 1.94 14.24
C ARG A 37 7.71 2.69 13.18
N SER A 38 7.85 2.24 11.95
CA SER A 38 7.26 2.87 10.76
C SER A 38 6.41 1.88 9.98
N ASN A 39 5.25 2.35 9.52
CA ASN A 39 4.57 1.70 8.40
C ASN A 39 5.27 2.15 7.11
N VAL A 40 5.72 1.19 6.31
CA VAL A 40 6.41 1.46 5.04
C VAL A 40 5.47 1.17 3.90
N ILE A 41 5.14 2.18 3.11
CA ILE A 41 4.45 2.02 1.82
C ILE A 41 5.49 1.85 0.73
N PHE A 42 5.31 0.82 -0.10
CA PHE A 42 6.05 0.65 -1.36
C PHE A 42 5.09 0.84 -2.53
N ASP A 43 5.10 2.02 -3.14
CA ASP A 43 4.25 2.36 -4.28
C ASP A 43 5.03 2.18 -5.59
N THR A 44 4.68 1.15 -6.36
CA THR A 44 5.36 0.80 -7.62
C THR A 44 4.87 1.61 -8.82
N ARG A 45 3.80 2.40 -8.66
CA ARG A 45 3.33 3.33 -9.70
C ARG A 45 4.27 4.54 -9.77
N LYS A 46 4.77 4.96 -8.60
CA LYS A 46 5.70 6.10 -8.44
C LYS A 46 7.14 5.66 -8.18
N TRP A 47 7.36 4.37 -7.89
CA TRP A 47 8.65 3.80 -7.47
C TRP A 47 9.24 4.53 -6.26
N ILE A 48 8.47 4.58 -5.18
CA ILE A 48 8.86 5.23 -3.92
C ILE A 48 8.62 4.34 -2.71
N LEU A 49 9.42 4.56 -1.67
CA LEU A 49 9.18 4.09 -0.32
C LEU A 49 8.78 5.27 0.56
N ILE A 50 7.71 5.11 1.32
CA ILE A 50 7.27 6.12 2.30
C ILE A 50 7.25 5.47 3.67
N PHE A 51 8.08 5.97 4.56
CA PHE A 51 8.11 5.57 5.95
C PHE A 51 7.21 6.52 6.73
N ILE A 52 6.20 6.00 7.41
CA ILE A 52 5.24 6.77 8.21
C ILE A 52 5.43 6.37 9.67
N LYS A 53 5.91 7.30 10.52
CA LYS A 53 6.11 7.00 11.95
C LYS A 53 4.77 6.70 12.60
N GLN A 54 4.68 5.58 13.30
CA GLN A 54 3.48 5.26 14.07
C GLN A 54 3.31 6.26 15.21
N GLY A 55 2.08 6.75 15.42
CA GLY A 55 1.72 7.67 16.50
C GLY A 55 2.06 9.16 16.28
N LEU A 56 3.06 9.48 15.46
CA LEU A 56 3.51 10.87 15.23
C LEU A 56 3.13 11.43 13.86
N GLY A 57 2.89 10.57 12.86
CA GLY A 57 2.49 11.00 11.51
C GLY A 57 3.64 11.55 10.65
N ASP A 58 4.83 11.78 11.20
CA ASP A 58 6.02 12.15 10.43
C ASP A 58 6.27 11.16 9.29
N THR A 59 6.63 11.68 8.11
CA THR A 59 6.93 10.85 6.95
C THR A 59 8.33 11.10 6.41
N LEU A 60 8.92 10.05 5.84
CA LEU A 60 10.14 10.11 5.04
C LEU A 60 9.87 9.40 3.72
N THR A 61 10.04 10.12 2.61
CA THR A 61 9.86 9.55 1.26
C THR A 61 11.22 9.39 0.59
N LEU A 62 11.47 8.19 0.06
CA LEU A 62 12.70 7.85 -0.65
C LEU A 62 12.35 7.28 -2.03
N LYS A 63 13.10 7.69 -3.05
CA LYS A 63 12.95 7.15 -4.40
C LYS A 63 13.60 5.78 -4.50
N VAL A 64 12.92 4.85 -5.17
CA VAL A 64 13.46 3.55 -5.55
C VAL A 64 13.90 3.62 -7.00
N GLN A 65 15.20 3.56 -7.25
CA GLN A 65 15.76 3.59 -8.60
C GLN A 65 15.77 2.19 -9.23
N LYS A 66 15.97 2.15 -10.56
CA LYS A 66 16.06 0.90 -11.35
C LYS A 66 17.02 -0.10 -10.68
N GLY A 67 16.54 -1.34 -10.56
CA GLY A 67 17.27 -2.41 -9.86
C GLY A 67 17.00 -2.42 -8.35
N PHE A 68 15.87 -1.87 -7.89
CA PHE A 68 15.47 -1.81 -6.48
C PHE A 68 16.52 -1.13 -5.61
N LYS A 69 17.10 -0.05 -6.14
CA LYS A 69 18.14 0.71 -5.45
C LYS A 69 17.54 1.73 -4.52
N PHE A 70 17.89 1.62 -3.26
CA PHE A 70 17.72 2.68 -2.28
C PHE A 70 18.78 3.73 -2.53
N THR A 71 18.37 4.97 -2.73
CA THR A 71 19.27 6.08 -3.03
C THR A 71 18.94 7.26 -2.12
N ILE A 72 19.97 7.82 -1.50
CA ILE A 72 19.94 9.13 -0.85
C ILE A 72 20.90 10.01 -1.63
N GLU A 73 20.36 11.07 -2.20
CA GLU A 73 21.10 12.04 -3.01
C GLU A 73 20.84 13.42 -2.46
N GLY A 74 21.90 14.15 -2.14
CA GLY A 74 21.82 15.48 -1.56
C GLY A 74 21.99 15.49 -0.04
N ASN A 75 22.56 16.59 0.45
CA ASN A 75 22.78 16.76 1.89
C ASN A 75 21.47 16.94 2.65
N SER A 76 20.46 17.57 2.06
CA SER A 76 19.15 17.79 2.68
C SER A 76 18.42 16.47 2.92
N GLU A 77 18.42 15.60 1.93
CA GLU A 77 17.83 14.27 1.94
C GLU A 77 18.51 13.38 2.97
N TYR A 78 19.84 13.46 3.05
CA TYR A 78 20.59 12.78 4.10
C TYR A 78 20.25 13.30 5.49
N GLN A 79 20.17 14.62 5.70
CA GLN A 79 19.77 15.18 7.00
C GLN A 79 18.34 14.79 7.38
N ASN A 80 17.40 14.79 6.43
CA ASN A 80 16.03 14.34 6.65
C ASN A 80 15.98 12.87 7.05
N PHE A 81 16.78 12.02 6.39
CA PHE A 81 16.90 10.61 6.75
C PHE A 81 17.45 10.43 8.18
N ILE A 82 18.55 11.12 8.51
CA ILE A 82 19.19 11.06 9.84
C ILE A 82 18.23 11.53 10.93
N ALA A 83 17.55 12.67 10.70
CA ALA A 83 16.57 13.23 11.62
C ALA A 83 15.35 12.31 11.78
N TYR A 84 14.84 11.74 10.68
CA TYR A 84 13.71 10.81 10.72
C TYR A 84 14.00 9.62 11.64
N PHE A 85 15.17 8.99 11.49
CA PHE A 85 15.57 7.81 12.25
C PHE A 85 16.26 8.13 13.59
N GLY A 86 16.28 9.39 14.02
CA GLY A 86 16.90 9.80 15.29
C GLY A 86 18.38 9.40 15.38
N ILE A 87 19.09 9.35 14.26
CA ILE A 87 20.48 8.89 14.22
C ILE A 87 21.35 9.99 14.81
N SER A 88 21.94 9.72 15.97
CA SER A 88 22.83 10.67 16.65
C SER A 88 24.23 10.70 16.00
N GLY A 89 24.81 11.90 15.91
CA GLY A 89 26.14 12.10 15.33
C GLY A 89 27.26 11.49 16.19
N GLY A 90 28.21 10.83 15.54
CA GLY A 90 29.44 10.32 16.14
C GLY A 90 30.16 9.37 15.18
N LYS A 91 31.49 9.53 15.03
CA LYS A 91 32.30 8.70 14.14
C LYS A 91 32.18 7.23 14.56
N GLY A 92 31.73 6.36 13.66
CA GLY A 92 31.55 4.91 13.92
C GLY A 92 30.23 4.49 14.58
N ARG A 93 29.28 5.41 14.84
CA ARG A 93 27.99 5.08 15.47
C ARG A 93 26.87 4.72 14.50
N PHE A 94 27.04 5.02 13.22
CA PHE A 94 26.06 4.74 12.18
C PHE A 94 26.75 4.33 10.88
N SER A 95 26.22 3.27 10.28
CA SER A 95 26.57 2.82 8.94
C SER A 95 25.28 2.69 8.14
N ILE A 96 25.18 3.45 7.05
CA ILE A 96 24.04 3.32 6.14
C ILE A 96 23.97 1.93 5.51
N ALA A 97 25.12 1.24 5.36
CA ALA A 97 25.13 -0.13 4.87
C ALA A 97 24.46 -1.09 5.87
N ASP A 98 24.68 -0.88 7.17
CA ASP A 98 24.06 -1.69 8.23
C ASP A 98 22.56 -1.40 8.33
N PHE A 99 22.16 -0.14 8.20
CA PHE A 99 20.75 0.23 8.06
C PHE A 99 20.09 -0.51 6.89
N ILE A 100 20.73 -0.54 5.72
CA ILE A 100 20.16 -1.21 4.55
C ILE A 100 20.07 -2.73 4.74
N ASN A 101 21.08 -3.34 5.36
CA ASN A 101 21.03 -4.76 5.67
C ASN A 101 19.87 -5.06 6.65
N HIS A 102 19.71 -4.23 7.69
CA HIS A 102 18.62 -4.34 8.66
C HIS A 102 17.25 -4.14 8.00
N PHE A 103 17.08 -3.07 7.22
CA PHE A 103 15.87 -2.79 6.47
C PHE A 103 15.54 -3.92 5.50
N SER A 104 16.53 -4.43 4.75
CA SER A 104 16.34 -5.56 3.84
C SER A 104 15.88 -6.83 4.54
N SER A 105 16.32 -7.06 5.78
CA SER A 105 15.94 -8.24 6.57
C SER A 105 14.49 -8.20 7.06
N GLN A 106 13.90 -7.00 7.16
CA GLN A 106 12.54 -6.78 7.63
C GLN A 106 11.52 -6.68 6.48
N ILE A 107 11.97 -6.60 5.23
CA ILE A 107 11.07 -6.63 4.08
C ILE A 107 10.50 -8.05 3.96
N PRO A 108 9.17 -8.22 3.99
CA PRO A 108 8.57 -9.54 3.83
C PRO A 108 8.79 -10.04 2.40
N THR A 109 9.14 -11.31 2.25
CA THR A 109 9.31 -11.97 0.95
C THR A 109 7.97 -12.25 0.26
N GLN A 110 6.88 -12.28 1.03
CA GLN A 110 5.51 -12.43 0.54
C GLN A 110 4.67 -11.23 0.97
N TYR A 111 3.91 -10.68 0.04
CA TYR A 111 2.98 -9.61 0.34
C TYR A 111 1.72 -10.17 1.00
N ILE A 112 1.48 -9.78 2.25
CA ILE A 112 0.30 -10.15 3.02
C ILE A 112 -0.50 -8.89 3.32
N ILE A 113 -1.75 -8.86 2.87
CA ILE A 113 -2.64 -7.73 3.07
C ILE A 113 -3.55 -7.91 4.30
N THR A 114 -3.07 -7.40 5.44
CA THR A 114 -3.82 -7.35 6.70
C THR A 114 -4.77 -6.15 6.75
N ASP A 115 -5.71 -6.12 7.69
CA ASP A 115 -6.60 -4.94 7.85
C ASP A 115 -5.80 -3.68 8.23
N THR A 116 -4.72 -3.81 9.02
CA THR A 116 -3.79 -2.70 9.29
C THR A 116 -3.07 -2.22 8.03
N ALA A 117 -2.65 -3.15 7.15
CA ALA A 117 -2.05 -2.80 5.87
C ALA A 117 -3.04 -2.06 4.97
N ARG A 118 -4.29 -2.53 4.89
CA ARG A 118 -5.38 -1.87 4.14
C ARG A 118 -5.62 -0.45 4.64
N GLN A 119 -5.69 -0.26 5.96
CA GLN A 119 -5.89 1.06 6.54
C GLN A 119 -4.71 1.99 6.21
N THR A 120 -3.48 1.48 6.29
CA THR A 120 -2.28 2.24 5.95
C THR A 120 -2.32 2.68 4.47
N ILE A 121 -2.72 1.78 3.57
CA ILE A 121 -2.84 2.07 2.13
C ILE A 121 -3.90 3.13 1.87
N VAL A 122 -5.10 3.01 2.46
CA VAL A 122 -6.17 4.01 2.27
C VAL A 122 -5.81 5.37 2.86
N ASN A 123 -5.10 5.40 4.00
CA ASN A 123 -4.60 6.65 4.57
C ASN A 123 -3.52 7.32 3.71
N TYR A 124 -2.74 6.52 2.99
CA TYR A 124 -1.71 7.00 2.06
C TYR A 124 -2.32 7.49 0.73
N ASP A 125 -3.20 6.69 0.14
CA ASP A 125 -3.83 6.93 -1.15
C ASP A 125 -5.32 6.63 -1.04
N ARG A 126 -6.14 7.66 -1.19
CA ARG A 126 -7.59 7.56 -1.19
C ARG A 126 -8.04 7.03 -2.56
N LEU A 127 -7.81 5.72 -2.76
CA LEU A 127 -8.06 4.96 -3.99
C LEU A 127 -9.50 5.07 -4.54
N ASP A 128 -10.44 5.36 -3.65
CA ASP A 128 -11.83 5.67 -3.96
C ASP A 128 -12.23 6.91 -3.15
N SER A 129 -12.50 8.01 -3.84
CA SER A 129 -12.82 9.28 -3.21
C SER A 129 -14.12 9.22 -2.40
N THR A 130 -15.03 8.32 -2.78
CA THR A 130 -16.38 8.19 -2.22
C THR A 130 -16.44 7.30 -0.99
N SER A 131 -15.34 6.64 -0.61
CA SER A 131 -15.33 5.73 0.55
C SER A 131 -13.98 5.68 1.26
N ASP A 132 -13.99 5.99 2.55
CA ASP A 132 -12.84 5.86 3.46
C ASP A 132 -12.78 4.50 4.18
N GLY A 133 -13.81 3.66 4.03
CA GLY A 133 -13.89 2.35 4.68
C GLY A 133 -12.97 1.30 4.05
N ILE A 134 -12.45 0.36 4.84
CA ILE A 134 -11.64 -0.75 4.33
C ILE A 134 -12.40 -2.08 4.30
N TYR A 135 -13.57 -2.17 4.90
CA TYR A 135 -14.29 -3.44 5.04
C TYR A 135 -15.36 -3.57 3.97
N PRO A 136 -15.37 -4.62 3.15
CA PRO A 136 -16.48 -4.87 2.25
C PRO A 136 -17.70 -5.24 3.11
N ILE A 137 -18.77 -4.46 3.03
CA ILE A 137 -19.99 -4.63 3.84
C ILE A 137 -21.24 -4.91 3.00
N GLY A 138 -21.09 -4.94 1.67
CA GLY A 138 -22.16 -5.26 0.76
C GLY A 138 -21.69 -5.26 -0.69
N VAL A 139 -22.55 -5.74 -1.58
CA VAL A 139 -22.28 -5.88 -3.02
C VAL A 139 -23.50 -5.41 -3.80
N LYS A 140 -23.28 -4.68 -4.91
CA LYS A 140 -24.33 -4.35 -5.87
C LYS A 140 -23.98 -4.94 -7.23
N ASN A 141 -24.82 -5.83 -7.74
CA ASN A 141 -24.75 -6.33 -9.10
C ASN A 141 -25.67 -5.47 -9.99
N TRP A 142 -25.07 -4.56 -10.76
CA TRP A 142 -25.82 -3.59 -11.55
C TRP A 142 -26.56 -4.24 -12.71
N ASP A 143 -26.03 -5.31 -13.30
CA ASP A 143 -26.74 -6.06 -14.35
C ASP A 143 -28.08 -6.61 -13.84
N VAL A 144 -28.08 -7.18 -12.64
CA VAL A 144 -29.30 -7.69 -11.98
C VAL A 144 -30.24 -6.55 -11.60
N ILE A 145 -29.70 -5.45 -11.04
CA ILE A 145 -30.50 -4.29 -10.63
C ILE A 145 -31.21 -3.65 -11.83
N HIS A 146 -30.50 -3.45 -12.95
CA HIS A 146 -31.07 -2.92 -14.20
C HIS A 146 -32.11 -3.86 -14.80
N ALA A 147 -31.88 -5.18 -14.76
CA ALA A 147 -32.85 -6.16 -15.23
C ALA A 147 -34.15 -6.16 -14.40
N GLN A 148 -34.04 -5.96 -13.09
CA GLN A 148 -35.19 -5.90 -12.16
C GLN A 148 -35.90 -4.54 -12.19
N ASN A 149 -35.23 -3.48 -12.62
CA ASN A 149 -35.76 -2.11 -12.62
C ASN A 149 -35.58 -1.48 -14.00
N PRO A 150 -36.38 -1.86 -15.02
CA PRO A 150 -36.20 -1.39 -16.40
C PRO A 150 -36.36 0.12 -16.60
N SER A 151 -36.94 0.83 -15.64
CA SER A 151 -37.08 2.28 -15.64
C SER A 151 -35.81 3.03 -15.24
N LEU A 152 -34.80 2.34 -14.69
CA LEU A 152 -33.51 2.96 -14.40
C LEU A 152 -32.78 3.32 -15.70
N PRO A 153 -32.11 4.49 -15.75
CA PRO A 153 -31.28 4.85 -16.90
C PRO A 153 -30.13 3.86 -17.05
N LYS A 154 -30.04 3.21 -18.22
CA LYS A 154 -29.02 2.19 -18.54
C LYS A 154 -27.58 2.71 -18.60
N ASP A 155 -27.39 4.02 -18.63
CA ASP A 155 -26.11 4.72 -18.69
C ASP A 155 -25.66 5.24 -17.32
N LYS A 156 -26.50 5.08 -16.29
CA LYS A 156 -26.25 5.55 -14.92
C LYS A 156 -26.26 4.35 -13.98
N TYR A 157 -25.65 4.56 -12.82
CA TYR A 157 -25.59 3.54 -11.77
C TYR A 157 -24.84 2.29 -12.21
N HIS A 158 -23.53 2.46 -12.28
CA HIS A 158 -22.57 1.43 -12.64
C HIS A 158 -21.40 1.48 -11.68
N ARG A 159 -20.59 0.42 -11.68
CA ARG A 159 -19.33 0.39 -10.95
C ARG A 159 -18.38 1.45 -11.49
N THR A 160 -17.81 2.24 -10.57
CA THR A 160 -16.77 3.22 -10.91
C THR A 160 -15.40 2.56 -11.04
N LYS A 161 -14.50 3.20 -11.81
CA LYS A 161 -13.09 2.76 -11.92
C LYS A 161 -12.37 2.84 -10.57
N GLU A 162 -12.69 3.86 -9.77
CA GLU A 162 -12.18 4.06 -8.42
C GLU A 162 -12.55 2.89 -7.48
N ASN A 163 -13.82 2.45 -7.50
CA ASN A 163 -14.25 1.32 -6.69
C ASN A 163 -13.53 0.02 -7.09
N LEU A 164 -13.34 -0.19 -8.40
CA LEU A 164 -12.59 -1.35 -8.90
C LEU A 164 -11.11 -1.28 -8.51
N LEU A 165 -10.48 -0.11 -8.62
CA LEU A 165 -9.09 0.11 -8.22
C LEU A 165 -8.89 -0.13 -6.72
N LYS A 166 -9.78 0.40 -5.88
CA LYS A 166 -9.76 0.13 -4.44
C LYS A 166 -9.89 -1.36 -4.15
N THR A 167 -10.79 -2.05 -4.85
CA THR A 167 -10.95 -3.50 -4.68
C THR A 167 -9.71 -4.25 -5.10
N LYS A 168 -9.07 -3.86 -6.20
CA LYS A 168 -7.81 -4.43 -6.67
C LYS A 168 -6.70 -4.34 -5.62
N GLU A 169 -6.47 -3.16 -5.08
CA GLU A 169 -5.37 -2.93 -4.12
C GLU A 169 -5.66 -3.50 -2.72
N LEU A 170 -6.93 -3.52 -2.27
CA LEU A 170 -7.29 -3.95 -0.91
C LEU A 170 -7.72 -5.43 -0.80
N TYR A 171 -8.32 -5.97 -1.86
CA TYR A 171 -8.89 -7.32 -1.91
C TYR A 171 -8.68 -7.96 -3.29
N PRO A 172 -7.43 -8.27 -3.67
CA PRO A 172 -7.11 -8.79 -5.00
C PRO A 172 -7.88 -10.06 -5.38
N VAL A 173 -8.22 -10.91 -4.41
CA VAL A 173 -9.06 -12.10 -4.63
C VAL A 173 -10.48 -11.70 -5.08
N ILE A 174 -11.09 -10.72 -4.41
CA ILE A 174 -12.42 -10.19 -4.81
C ILE A 174 -12.32 -9.54 -6.19
N TYR A 175 -11.26 -8.77 -6.45
CA TYR A 175 -11.03 -8.14 -7.74
C TYR A 175 -11.04 -9.16 -8.88
N GLU A 176 -10.32 -10.27 -8.75
CA GLU A 176 -10.30 -11.32 -9.79
C GLU A 176 -11.69 -11.90 -10.08
N LEU A 177 -12.56 -12.00 -9.06
CA LEU A 177 -13.93 -12.51 -9.22
C LEU A 177 -14.85 -11.53 -9.95
N ILE A 178 -14.57 -10.24 -9.88
CA ILE A 178 -15.49 -9.17 -10.34
C ILE A 178 -14.94 -8.31 -11.47
N LYS A 179 -13.65 -8.39 -11.83
CA LYS A 179 -12.99 -7.43 -12.73
C LYS A 179 -13.73 -7.20 -14.05
N ASP A 180 -14.35 -8.23 -14.60
CA ASP A 180 -15.09 -8.20 -15.87
C ASP A 180 -16.61 -8.07 -15.72
N LYS A 181 -17.10 -7.80 -14.50
CA LYS A 181 -18.53 -7.70 -14.16
C LYS A 181 -18.90 -6.31 -13.69
N ASP A 182 -20.15 -5.88 -13.87
CA ASP A 182 -20.61 -4.58 -13.35
C ASP A 182 -21.05 -4.68 -11.87
N ILE A 183 -20.07 -4.99 -11.00
CA ILE A 183 -20.29 -5.24 -9.57
C ILE A 183 -19.57 -4.21 -8.71
N THR A 184 -20.32 -3.41 -7.96
CA THR A 184 -19.76 -2.49 -6.94
C THR A 184 -19.62 -3.20 -5.60
N ILE A 185 -18.44 -3.07 -4.98
CA ILE A 185 -18.25 -3.43 -3.57
C ILE A 185 -18.51 -2.22 -2.70
N ILE A 186 -19.40 -2.35 -1.72
CA ILE A 186 -19.70 -1.30 -0.75
C ILE A 186 -18.72 -1.44 0.42
N TYR A 187 -18.03 -0.36 0.75
CA TYR A 187 -17.02 -0.35 1.81
C TYR A 187 -17.46 0.46 3.03
N GLY A 188 -17.32 -0.14 4.22
CA GLY A 188 -17.59 0.47 5.53
C GLY A 188 -16.33 0.63 6.38
N GLN A 189 -16.40 1.54 7.36
CA GLN A 189 -15.34 1.76 8.35
C GLN A 189 -15.26 0.66 9.42
N HIS A 190 -16.35 -0.09 9.60
CA HIS A 190 -16.43 -1.24 10.50
C HIS A 190 -16.83 -2.48 9.72
N GLN A 191 -16.48 -3.65 10.25
CA GLN A 191 -16.95 -4.92 9.70
C GLN A 191 -18.48 -4.99 9.84
N GLY A 192 -19.15 -5.39 8.77
CA GLY A 192 -20.57 -5.71 8.75
C GLY A 192 -20.79 -7.22 8.85
N VAL A 193 -22.05 -7.63 8.99
CA VAL A 193 -22.45 -9.05 9.07
C VAL A 193 -21.96 -9.85 7.86
N GLU A 194 -22.00 -9.24 6.67
CA GLU A 194 -21.60 -9.88 5.41
C GLU A 194 -20.10 -9.84 5.14
N THR A 195 -19.31 -9.08 5.92
CA THR A 195 -17.89 -8.83 5.59
C THR A 195 -17.08 -10.11 5.49
N ALA A 196 -17.28 -11.08 6.38
CA ALA A 196 -16.56 -12.34 6.34
C ALA A 196 -16.88 -13.15 5.07
N HIS A 197 -18.15 -13.17 4.65
CA HIS A 197 -18.59 -13.85 3.43
C HIS A 197 -17.98 -13.20 2.19
N ILE A 198 -18.06 -11.86 2.12
CA ILE A 198 -17.56 -11.10 0.97
C ILE A 198 -16.04 -11.22 0.84
N LYS A 199 -15.30 -11.16 1.97
CA LYS A 199 -13.84 -11.38 1.99
C LYS A 199 -13.44 -12.74 1.38
N ASN A 200 -14.30 -13.74 1.49
CA ASN A 200 -14.08 -15.09 0.97
C ASN A 200 -14.66 -15.30 -0.44
N GLY A 201 -15.12 -14.24 -1.10
CA GLY A 201 -15.68 -14.34 -2.46
C GLY A 201 -17.08 -14.94 -2.52
N ILE A 202 -17.80 -14.96 -1.40
CA ILE A 202 -19.16 -15.52 -1.31
C ILE A 202 -20.15 -14.35 -1.34
N PHE A 203 -20.70 -14.08 -2.52
CA PHE A 203 -21.75 -13.06 -2.79
C PHE A 203 -22.29 -13.18 -4.22
#